data_AF-A0A7Y5BN44-F1
#
_entry.id   AF-A0A7Y5BN44-F1
#
_cell.length_a   1.000
_cell.length_b   1.000
_cell.length_c   1.000
_cell.angle_alpha   90.00
_cell.angle_beta   90.00
_cell.angle_gamma   90.00
#
_symmetry.space_group_name_H-M   'P 1'
#
loop_
_entity.id
_entity.type
_entity.pdbx_description
1 polymer ?
#
loop_
_entity_poly.entity_id
_entity_poly.type
_entity_poly.pdbx_seq_one_letter_code
_entity_poly.pdbx_strand_id
1 'polypeptide(L)'
;ITPLFYILLEISILNIFHNSRKWIFLSTIFITVLTLLRFNPYKGKPIPIIEGISDESEIYKRKSVEELTVKLKSWREVFIKNQIRIAFGGSQAIFAYYTDSPFAIEVETGLTDSYIARLPLNKRGRIGHEKNSPLNYLLERKIHFHLNQPEDPKYNQFRIVQIKGFPGFWKILNEDEYVMRNLSTMEDFLIK
;
A
#
# COMPACT_ATOMS: atom_id res chain seq x y z
N ILE A 1 -4.75 -28.79 -17.87
CA ILE A 1 -5.76 -29.54 -17.08
C ILE A 1 -7.13 -29.12 -17.61
N THR A 2 -7.90 -30.04 -18.19
CA THR A 2 -9.15 -29.74 -18.90
C THR A 2 -10.33 -29.54 -17.93
N PRO A 3 -11.39 -28.79 -18.30
CA PRO A 3 -12.58 -28.58 -17.47
C PRO A 3 -13.25 -29.89 -17.02
N LEU A 4 -13.22 -30.91 -17.89
CA LEU A 4 -13.70 -32.26 -17.59
C LEU A 4 -12.95 -32.89 -16.41
N PHE A 5 -11.64 -32.67 -16.31
CA PHE A 5 -10.83 -33.22 -15.23
C PHE A 5 -11.18 -32.58 -13.88
N TYR A 6 -11.54 -31.29 -13.88
CA TYR A 6 -11.97 -30.59 -12.67
C TYR A 6 -13.32 -31.10 -12.17
N ILE A 7 -14.28 -31.30 -13.08
CA ILE A 7 -15.62 -31.84 -12.75
C ILE A 7 -15.51 -33.28 -12.25
N LEU A 8 -14.68 -34.12 -12.89
CA LEU A 8 -14.47 -35.50 -12.44
C LEU A 8 -13.80 -35.56 -11.07
N LEU A 9 -12.86 -34.65 -10.80
CA LEU A 9 -12.18 -34.56 -9.51
C LEU A 9 -13.14 -34.07 -8.40
N GLU A 10 -13.97 -33.08 -8.70
CA GLU A 10 -15.02 -32.57 -7.79
C GLU A 10 -16.05 -33.65 -7.45
N ILE A 11 -16.59 -34.36 -8.45
CA ILE A 11 -17.55 -35.47 -8.24
C ILE A 11 -16.91 -36.60 -7.45
N SER A 12 -15.63 -36.92 -7.72
CA SER A 12 -14.91 -37.97 -6.99
C SER A 12 -14.69 -37.59 -5.52
N ILE A 13 -14.33 -36.34 -5.23
CA ILE A 13 -14.23 -35.82 -3.86
C ILE A 13 -15.59 -35.87 -3.18
N LEU A 14 -16.65 -35.39 -3.83
CA LEU A 14 -17.99 -35.40 -3.25
C LEU A 14 -18.46 -36.83 -2.91
N ASN A 15 -18.24 -37.82 -3.79
CA ASN A 15 -18.61 -39.21 -3.54
C ASN A 15 -17.79 -39.87 -2.42
N ILE A 16 -16.49 -39.58 -2.33
CA ILE A 16 -15.62 -40.11 -1.26
C ILE A 16 -16.02 -39.53 0.11
N PHE A 17 -16.42 -38.26 0.13
CA PHE A 17 -16.77 -37.53 1.35
C PHE A 17 -18.25 -37.72 1.76
N HIS A 18 -19.13 -38.13 0.85
CA HIS A 18 -20.56 -38.27 1.11
C HIS A 18 -20.88 -39.33 2.18
N ASN A 19 -20.06 -40.39 2.31
CA ASN A 19 -20.45 -41.56 3.12
C ASN A 19 -19.35 -42.07 4.07
N SER A 20 -18.30 -41.30 4.34
CA SER A 20 -17.21 -41.78 5.20
C SER A 20 -16.52 -40.66 5.98
N ARG A 21 -16.97 -40.50 7.22
CA ARG A 21 -16.38 -39.60 8.23
C ARG A 21 -14.86 -39.75 8.37
N LYS A 22 -14.31 -40.94 8.08
CA LYS A 22 -12.87 -41.23 8.04
C LYS A 22 -12.13 -40.48 6.93
N TRP A 23 -12.70 -40.41 5.71
CA TRP A 23 -12.07 -39.71 4.60
C TRP A 23 -12.10 -38.20 4.77
N ILE A 24 -13.20 -37.65 5.31
CA ILE A 24 -13.28 -36.24 5.72
C ILE A 24 -12.19 -35.92 6.75
N PHE A 25 -12.01 -36.77 7.76
CA PHE A 25 -10.99 -36.58 8.79
C PHE A 25 -9.57 -36.64 8.20
N LEU A 26 -9.28 -37.63 7.37
CA LEU A 26 -7.97 -37.78 6.71
C LEU A 26 -7.66 -36.61 5.78
N SER A 27 -8.62 -36.12 5.01
CA SER A 27 -8.42 -34.96 4.16
C SER A 27 -8.19 -33.67 4.94
N THR A 28 -8.88 -33.49 6.08
CA THR A 28 -8.66 -32.31 6.93
C THR A 28 -7.26 -32.34 7.53
N ILE A 29 -6.81 -33.52 7.99
CA ILE A 29 -5.41 -33.71 8.42
C ILE A 29 -4.46 -33.40 7.27
N PHE A 30 -4.71 -33.97 6.09
CA PHE A 30 -3.85 -33.79 4.93
C PHE A 30 -3.73 -32.33 4.50
N ILE A 31 -4.85 -31.61 4.41
CA ILE A 31 -4.88 -30.17 4.12
C ILE A 31 -4.11 -29.39 5.20
N THR A 32 -4.30 -29.73 6.48
CA THR A 32 -3.60 -29.07 7.60
C THR A 32 -2.09 -29.33 7.54
N VAL A 33 -1.67 -30.55 7.21
CA VAL A 33 -0.24 -30.88 7.03
C VAL A 33 0.34 -30.12 5.83
N LEU A 34 -0.40 -30.06 4.71
CA LEU A 34 0.04 -29.30 3.53
C LEU A 34 0.15 -27.80 3.80
N THR A 35 -0.74 -27.20 4.59
CA THR A 35 -0.63 -25.78 4.96
C THR A 35 0.56 -25.52 5.89
N LEU A 36 0.88 -26.45 6.79
CA LEU A 36 2.07 -26.38 7.65
C LEU A 36 3.38 -26.57 6.88
N LEU A 37 3.38 -27.43 5.84
CA LEU A 37 4.51 -27.68 4.96
C LEU A 37 4.60 -26.69 3.79
N ARG A 38 3.77 -25.63 3.78
CA ARG A 38 3.77 -24.63 2.71
C ARG A 38 5.16 -24.02 2.54
N PHE A 39 5.67 -24.10 1.31
CA PHE A 39 6.86 -23.37 0.91
C PHE A 39 6.56 -21.86 0.89
N ASN A 40 7.29 -21.09 1.70
CA ASN A 40 7.20 -19.63 1.71
C ASN A 40 8.46 -19.04 1.04
N PRO A 41 8.37 -18.55 -0.21
CA PRO A 41 9.52 -18.00 -0.94
C PRO A 41 10.06 -16.68 -0.35
N TYR A 42 9.31 -16.04 0.54
CA TYR A 42 9.67 -14.78 1.20
C TYR A 42 10.37 -14.98 2.56
N LYS A 43 10.31 -16.20 3.12
CA LYS A 43 10.85 -16.49 4.45
C LYS A 43 12.36 -16.23 4.50
N GLY A 44 12.80 -15.47 5.51
CA GLY A 44 14.22 -15.16 5.74
C GLY A 44 14.79 -14.04 4.87
N LYS A 45 13.99 -13.41 4.00
CA LYS A 45 14.41 -12.20 3.29
C LYS A 45 14.26 -10.97 4.19
N PRO A 46 15.20 -10.01 4.16
CA PRO A 46 15.09 -8.77 4.92
C PRO A 46 13.91 -7.91 4.46
N ILE A 47 13.55 -8.00 3.18
CA ILE A 47 12.37 -7.38 2.57
C ILE A 47 11.64 -8.49 1.79
N PRO A 48 10.38 -8.83 2.12
CA PRO A 48 9.64 -9.94 1.50
C PRO A 48 9.07 -9.54 0.13
N ILE A 49 9.95 -9.15 -0.80
CA ILE A 49 9.62 -8.76 -2.17
C ILE A 49 10.44 -9.61 -3.15
N ILE A 50 9.76 -10.14 -4.18
CA ILE A 50 10.37 -10.89 -5.29
C ILE A 50 9.83 -10.29 -6.58
N GLU A 51 10.72 -9.72 -7.41
CA GLU A 51 10.35 -9.12 -8.71
C GLU A 51 9.21 -8.09 -8.60
N GLY A 52 9.16 -7.35 -7.48
CA GLY A 52 8.12 -6.36 -7.22
C GLY A 52 6.79 -6.94 -6.74
N ILE A 53 6.70 -8.24 -6.47
CA ILE A 53 5.57 -8.90 -5.83
C ILE A 53 5.90 -9.12 -4.36
N SER A 54 5.01 -8.72 -3.47
CA SER A 54 5.18 -8.88 -2.02
C SER A 54 4.12 -9.78 -1.41
N ASP A 55 4.49 -10.52 -0.36
CA ASP A 55 3.50 -11.07 0.56
C ASP A 55 3.09 -10.00 1.57
N GLU A 56 1.90 -9.44 1.37
CA GLU A 56 1.36 -8.38 2.21
C GLU A 56 1.27 -8.78 3.69
N SER A 57 1.06 -10.05 4.01
CA SER A 57 1.00 -10.52 5.40
C SER A 57 2.37 -10.54 6.10
N GLU A 58 3.45 -10.54 5.31
CA GLU A 58 4.82 -10.40 5.80
C GLU A 58 5.22 -8.93 5.94
N ILE A 59 4.67 -8.04 5.12
CA ILE A 59 4.90 -6.59 5.18
C ILE A 59 4.05 -5.93 6.27
N TYR A 60 2.75 -6.19 6.28
CA TYR A 60 1.77 -5.56 7.16
C TYR A 60 1.45 -6.45 8.35
N LYS A 61 2.36 -6.48 9.33
CA LYS A 61 2.08 -7.15 10.59
C LYS A 61 0.93 -6.44 11.31
N ARG A 62 -0.08 -7.22 11.73
CA ARG A 62 -1.31 -6.71 12.36
C ARG A 62 -1.05 -5.68 13.46
N LYS A 63 -0.14 -6.00 14.39
CA LYS A 63 0.24 -5.09 15.49
C LYS A 63 0.74 -3.74 14.97
N SER A 64 1.63 -3.74 13.98
CA SER A 64 2.18 -2.52 13.39
C SER A 64 1.11 -1.71 12.64
N VAL A 65 0.18 -2.38 11.95
CA VAL A 65 -0.96 -1.72 11.30
C VAL A 65 -1.90 -1.10 12.32
N GLU A 66 -2.19 -1.79 13.43
CA GLU A 66 -3.06 -1.29 14.50
C GLU A 66 -2.44 -0.06 15.18
N GLU A 67 -1.15 -0.10 15.52
CA GLU A 67 -0.41 1.04 16.08
C GLU A 67 -0.41 2.23 15.12
N LEU A 68 -0.11 1.99 13.84
CA LEU A 68 -0.13 3.01 12.80
C LEU A 68 -1.53 3.61 12.62
N THR A 69 -2.57 2.77 12.65
CA THR A 69 -3.97 3.20 12.50
C THR A 69 -4.39 4.14 13.63
N VAL A 70 -4.06 3.81 14.88
CA VAL A 70 -4.37 4.68 16.03
C VAL A 70 -3.72 6.05 15.85
N LYS A 71 -2.47 6.07 15.40
CA LYS A 71 -1.72 7.30 15.16
C LYS A 71 -2.28 8.13 14.00
N LEU A 72 -2.62 7.50 12.88
CA LEU A 72 -3.20 8.21 11.73
C LEU A 72 -4.57 8.79 12.06
N LYS A 73 -5.39 8.08 12.84
CA LYS A 73 -6.70 8.57 13.26
C LYS A 73 -6.60 9.81 14.15
N SER A 74 -5.58 9.93 15.00
CA SER A 74 -5.40 11.15 15.80
C SER A 74 -5.03 12.37 14.94
N TRP A 75 -4.57 12.17 13.70
CA TRP A 75 -4.22 13.23 12.76
C TRP A 75 -5.40 13.68 11.88
N ARG A 76 -6.50 12.91 11.88
CA ARG A 76 -7.66 13.11 11.01
C ARG A 76 -8.23 14.51 11.07
N GLU A 77 -8.48 15.03 12.28
CA GLU A 77 -9.07 16.37 12.44
C GLU A 77 -8.17 17.47 11.85
N VAL A 78 -6.85 17.35 12.05
CA VAL A 78 -5.87 18.28 11.49
C VAL A 78 -5.84 18.20 9.97
N PHE A 79 -5.89 17.00 9.39
CA PHE A 79 -5.91 16.82 7.94
C PHE A 79 -7.17 17.41 7.29
N ILE A 80 -8.34 17.15 7.87
CA ILE A 80 -9.62 17.67 7.38
C ILE A 80 -9.68 19.19 7.55
N LYS A 81 -9.42 19.71 8.75
CA LYS A 81 -9.55 21.15 9.05
C LYS A 81 -8.60 22.01 8.21
N ASN A 82 -7.38 21.53 7.99
CA ASN A 82 -6.36 22.25 7.23
C ASN A 82 -6.36 21.90 5.73
N GLN A 83 -7.31 21.09 5.28
CA GLN A 83 -7.44 20.71 3.88
C GLN A 83 -6.16 20.10 3.29
N ILE A 84 -5.47 19.29 4.09
CA ILE A 84 -4.16 18.73 3.72
C ILE A 84 -4.34 17.76 2.57
N ARG A 85 -3.59 18.01 1.50
CA ARG A 85 -3.61 17.23 0.25
C ARG A 85 -2.33 16.43 0.13
N ILE A 86 -2.45 15.15 -0.22
CA ILE A 86 -1.30 14.24 -0.26
C ILE A 86 -1.18 13.52 -1.60
N ALA A 87 0.05 13.17 -1.93
CA ALA A 87 0.39 12.24 -2.98
C ALA A 87 1.09 11.04 -2.34
N PHE A 88 0.69 9.82 -2.66
CA PHE A 88 1.16 8.61 -1.99
C PHE A 88 1.49 7.52 -3.00
N GLY A 89 2.39 6.59 -2.65
CA GLY A 89 2.73 5.43 -3.47
C GLY A 89 2.41 4.13 -2.75
N GLY A 90 1.80 3.18 -3.46
CA GLY A 90 1.57 1.82 -2.98
C GLY A 90 1.00 1.74 -1.55
N SER A 91 1.80 1.18 -0.64
CA SER A 91 1.45 0.93 0.77
C SER A 91 1.06 2.17 1.58
N GLN A 92 1.47 3.35 1.13
CA GLN A 92 1.19 4.62 1.79
C GLN A 92 -0.29 5.03 1.64
N ALA A 93 -1.11 4.28 0.90
CA ALA A 93 -2.57 4.45 0.82
C ALA A 93 -3.25 4.47 2.20
N ILE A 94 -2.67 3.76 3.18
CA ILE A 94 -3.15 3.75 4.57
C ILE A 94 -3.23 5.15 5.19
N PHE A 95 -2.33 6.07 4.80
CA PHE A 95 -2.37 7.46 5.24
C PHE A 95 -3.61 8.16 4.74
N ALA A 96 -3.89 8.07 3.44
CA ALA A 96 -5.09 8.67 2.85
C ALA A 96 -6.35 8.17 3.54
N TYR A 97 -6.43 6.85 3.77
CA TYR A 97 -7.61 6.22 4.35
C TYR A 97 -7.88 6.62 5.80
N TYR A 98 -6.86 6.62 6.69
CA TYR A 98 -7.12 6.88 8.12
C TYR A 98 -7.03 8.35 8.54
N THR A 99 -6.37 9.20 7.74
CA THR A 99 -6.37 10.66 7.99
C THR A 99 -7.58 11.37 7.36
N ASP A 100 -8.36 10.69 6.51
CA ASP A 100 -9.39 11.32 5.67
C ASP A 100 -8.89 12.59 4.97
N SER A 101 -7.70 12.51 4.37
CA SER A 101 -7.18 13.60 3.57
C SER A 101 -8.24 13.97 2.50
N PRO A 102 -8.69 15.23 2.43
CA PRO A 102 -9.73 15.63 1.48
C PRO A 102 -9.30 15.49 0.01
N PHE A 103 -8.00 15.30 -0.24
CA PHE A 103 -7.49 15.05 -1.57
C PHE A 103 -6.24 14.18 -1.52
N ALA A 104 -6.30 13.00 -2.12
CA ALA A 104 -5.20 12.05 -2.18
C ALA A 104 -5.01 11.50 -3.60
N ILE A 105 -3.77 11.51 -4.10
CA ILE A 105 -3.40 10.95 -5.40
C ILE A 105 -2.41 9.79 -5.21
N GLU A 106 -2.72 8.63 -5.78
CA GLU A 106 -1.77 7.53 -5.94
C GLU A 106 -0.86 7.83 -7.15
N VAL A 107 0.47 7.86 -6.92
CA VAL A 107 1.44 8.40 -7.88
C VAL A 107 2.18 7.38 -8.73
N GLU A 108 2.15 6.09 -8.36
CA GLU A 108 2.91 5.05 -9.07
C GLU A 108 2.12 4.43 -10.22
N THR A 109 0.81 4.36 -10.06
CA THR A 109 -0.11 3.65 -10.96
C THR A 109 -1.22 4.53 -11.50
N GLY A 110 -1.55 5.62 -10.79
CA GLY A 110 -2.64 6.52 -11.15
C GLY A 110 -4.03 5.94 -10.87
N LEU A 111 -4.15 4.87 -10.08
CA LEU A 111 -5.43 4.20 -9.80
C LEU A 111 -6.50 5.14 -9.21
N THR A 112 -6.09 6.20 -8.52
CA THR A 112 -7.02 7.16 -7.90
C THR A 112 -7.20 8.44 -8.69
N ASP A 113 -6.53 8.61 -9.83
CA ASP A 113 -6.58 9.85 -10.61
C ASP A 113 -6.68 9.58 -12.13
N SER A 114 -7.76 10.10 -12.71
CA SER A 114 -8.09 9.81 -14.10
C SER A 114 -7.19 10.52 -15.12
N TYR A 115 -6.49 11.59 -14.74
CA TYR A 115 -5.51 12.24 -15.62
C TYR A 115 -4.27 11.34 -15.71
N ILE A 116 -3.74 10.89 -14.56
CA ILE A 116 -2.56 10.02 -14.51
C ILE A 116 -2.86 8.67 -15.20
N ALA A 117 -4.01 8.06 -14.90
CA ALA A 117 -4.43 6.79 -15.52
C ALA A 117 -4.49 6.86 -17.06
N ARG A 118 -4.74 8.04 -17.65
CA ARG A 118 -4.83 8.25 -19.10
C ARG A 118 -3.53 8.72 -19.75
N LEU A 119 -2.46 8.96 -18.99
CA LEU A 119 -1.19 9.36 -19.57
C LEU A 119 -0.70 8.32 -20.59
N PRO A 120 -0.05 8.76 -21.68
CA PRO A 120 0.51 7.86 -22.67
C PRO A 120 1.60 7.00 -22.02
N LEU A 121 1.67 5.73 -22.45
CA LEU A 121 2.73 4.83 -22.04
C LEU A 121 3.98 5.11 -22.88
N ASN A 122 5.02 5.67 -22.26
CA ASN A 122 6.29 5.94 -22.95
C ASN A 122 7.11 4.66 -23.15
N LYS A 123 7.11 3.76 -22.17
CA LYS A 123 7.86 2.51 -22.18
C LYS A 123 7.10 1.45 -21.39
N ARG A 124 7.12 0.20 -21.88
CA ARG A 124 6.58 -0.93 -21.13
C ARG A 124 7.51 -1.35 -20.00
N GLY A 125 6.93 -1.71 -18.86
CA GLY A 125 7.60 -2.08 -17.63
C GLY A 125 6.73 -2.99 -16.77
N ARG A 126 6.80 -2.82 -15.44
CA ARG A 126 5.93 -3.56 -14.53
C ARG A 126 4.49 -3.11 -14.73
N ILE A 127 3.62 -4.02 -15.15
CA ILE A 127 2.20 -3.74 -15.42
C ILE A 127 1.61 -2.98 -14.24
N GLY A 128 0.96 -1.86 -14.55
CA GLY A 128 0.35 -0.98 -13.54
C GLY A 128 1.28 0.09 -12.98
N HIS A 129 2.60 -0.03 -13.09
CA HIS A 129 3.59 0.95 -12.57
C HIS A 129 4.33 1.68 -13.69
N GLU A 130 3.71 1.79 -14.85
CA GLU A 130 4.32 2.36 -16.07
C GLU A 130 4.02 3.86 -16.22
N LYS A 131 3.16 4.43 -15.34
CA LYS A 131 2.66 5.80 -15.42
C LYS A 131 2.89 6.54 -14.12
N ASN A 132 4.06 7.15 -14.00
CA ASN A 132 4.36 8.02 -12.87
C ASN A 132 3.67 9.38 -13.04
N SER A 133 3.18 9.92 -11.92
CA SER A 133 2.58 11.25 -11.90
C SER A 133 3.60 12.35 -12.26
N PRO A 134 3.28 13.30 -13.17
CA PRO A 134 4.15 14.43 -13.45
C PRO A 134 4.24 15.40 -12.26
N LEU A 135 5.45 15.84 -11.89
CA LEU A 135 5.64 16.78 -10.79
C LEU A 135 4.82 18.07 -10.95
N ASN A 136 4.81 18.67 -12.14
CA ASN A 136 4.04 19.89 -12.42
C ASN A 136 2.54 19.68 -12.17
N TYR A 137 2.00 18.52 -12.53
CA TYR A 137 0.62 18.17 -12.24
C TYR A 137 0.35 18.14 -10.73
N LEU A 138 1.23 17.53 -9.93
CA LEU A 138 1.07 17.52 -8.46
C LEU A 138 1.11 18.94 -7.85
N LEU A 139 1.99 19.81 -8.37
CA LEU A 139 2.08 21.21 -7.94
C LEU A 139 0.80 21.98 -8.29
N GLU A 140 0.27 21.82 -9.51
CA GLU A 140 -0.99 22.43 -9.95
C GLU A 140 -2.19 21.96 -9.09
N ARG A 141 -2.19 20.70 -8.65
CA ARG A 141 -3.20 20.14 -7.73
C ARG A 141 -3.00 20.56 -6.27
N LYS A 142 -1.99 21.38 -5.99
CA LYS A 142 -1.63 21.90 -4.66
C LYS A 142 -1.40 20.79 -3.64
N ILE A 143 -0.73 19.72 -4.05
CA ILE A 143 -0.29 18.67 -3.13
C ILE A 143 0.67 19.28 -2.10
N HIS A 144 0.46 18.99 -0.82
CA HIS A 144 1.32 19.46 0.27
C HIS A 144 2.46 18.48 0.51
N PHE A 145 2.14 17.19 0.64
CA PHE A 145 3.11 16.15 0.95
C PHE A 145 3.10 15.05 -0.10
N HIS A 146 4.30 14.63 -0.51
CA HIS A 146 4.52 13.41 -1.25
C HIS A 146 5.09 12.37 -0.30
N LEU A 147 4.30 11.35 0.03
CA LEU A 147 4.57 10.33 1.06
C LEU A 147 5.51 9.22 0.58
N ASN A 148 5.97 9.30 -0.66
CA ASN A 148 6.98 8.44 -1.23
C ASN A 148 8.24 9.26 -1.57
N GLN A 149 9.40 8.63 -1.70
CA GLN A 149 10.61 9.28 -2.18
C GLN A 149 10.79 8.98 -3.68
N PRO A 150 10.36 9.88 -4.58
CA PRO A 150 10.58 9.68 -6.01
C PRO A 150 12.08 9.77 -6.32
N GLU A 151 12.54 8.90 -7.22
CA GLU A 151 13.94 8.87 -7.68
C GLU A 151 14.27 10.03 -8.65
N ASP A 152 13.25 10.74 -9.15
CA ASP A 152 13.44 11.85 -10.09
C ASP A 152 14.22 13.02 -9.43
N PRO A 153 15.39 13.41 -9.97
CA PRO A 153 16.22 14.50 -9.44
C PRO A 153 15.48 15.83 -9.27
N LYS A 154 14.40 16.07 -10.02
CA LYS A 154 13.56 17.28 -9.87
C LYS A 154 12.96 17.42 -8.48
N TYR A 155 12.88 16.34 -7.70
CA TYR A 155 12.37 16.38 -6.33
C TYR A 155 13.45 16.72 -5.29
N ASN A 156 14.72 16.83 -5.69
CA ASN A 156 15.82 17.14 -4.76
C ASN A 156 15.74 18.57 -4.19
N GLN A 157 15.09 19.49 -4.91
CA GLN A 157 14.85 20.86 -4.44
C GLN A 157 13.86 20.93 -3.26
N PHE A 158 13.03 19.91 -3.07
CA PHE A 158 12.03 19.91 -2.00
C PHE A 158 12.62 19.37 -0.70
N ARG A 159 12.24 20.04 0.39
CA ARG A 159 12.59 19.65 1.75
C ARG A 159 11.96 18.32 2.11
N ILE A 160 12.63 17.61 3.02
CA ILE A 160 12.21 16.32 3.51
C ILE A 160 11.79 16.47 4.96
N VAL A 161 10.66 15.86 5.31
CA VAL A 161 10.23 15.70 6.69
C VAL A 161 10.24 14.23 7.05
N GLN A 162 10.70 13.92 8.27
CA GLN A 162 10.58 12.58 8.83
C GLN A 162 9.70 12.67 10.06
N ILE A 163 8.56 12.00 10.00
CA ILE A 163 7.61 12.06 11.10
C ILE A 163 7.84 10.84 11.99
N LYS A 164 8.02 11.09 13.28
CA LYS A 164 8.30 10.04 14.25
C LYS A 164 7.17 9.01 14.23
N GLY A 165 7.50 7.72 14.24
CA GLY A 165 6.51 6.65 14.25
C GLY A 165 5.77 6.40 12.93
N PHE A 166 6.17 7.09 11.86
CA PHE A 166 5.71 6.78 10.51
C PHE A 166 6.87 6.26 9.65
N PRO A 167 6.61 5.26 8.77
CA PRO A 167 7.63 4.75 7.89
C PRO A 167 7.96 5.76 6.78
N GLY A 168 9.26 5.88 6.49
CA GLY A 168 9.75 6.65 5.34
C GLY A 168 9.95 8.14 5.60
N PHE A 169 10.10 8.86 4.51
CA PHE A 169 10.40 10.28 4.45
C PHE A 169 9.44 10.94 3.48
N TRP A 170 8.93 12.11 3.83
CA TRP A 170 7.98 12.80 2.97
C TRP A 170 8.62 14.04 2.37
N LYS A 171 8.31 14.31 1.12
CA LYS A 171 8.73 15.53 0.44
C LYS A 171 7.64 16.58 0.59
N ILE A 172 8.04 17.79 0.97
CA ILE A 172 7.14 18.94 1.06
C ILE A 172 7.07 19.60 -0.32
N LEU A 173 5.95 19.45 -1.02
CA LEU A 173 5.75 20.03 -2.35
C LEU A 173 5.16 21.43 -2.32
N ASN A 174 4.38 21.74 -1.28
CA ASN A 174 3.79 23.06 -1.07
C ASN A 174 3.91 23.46 0.40
N GLU A 175 4.64 24.55 0.66
CA GLU A 175 4.85 25.12 1.99
C GLU A 175 3.75 26.13 2.33
N ASP A 176 2.54 25.63 2.59
CA ASP A 176 1.49 26.47 3.17
C ASP A 176 1.83 26.75 4.64
N GLU A 177 2.12 28.02 4.96
CA GLU A 177 2.52 28.45 6.31
C GLU A 177 1.50 28.07 7.39
N TYR A 178 0.21 28.12 7.08
CA TYR A 178 -0.85 27.77 8.02
C TYR A 178 -0.87 26.26 8.29
N VAL A 179 -0.73 25.45 7.24
CA VAL A 179 -0.61 24.00 7.36
C VAL A 179 0.63 23.61 8.16
N MET A 180 1.79 24.19 7.84
CA MET A 180 3.05 23.87 8.52
C MET A 180 3.03 24.28 9.99
N ARG A 181 2.44 25.44 10.32
CA ARG A 181 2.27 25.88 11.71
C ARG A 181 1.39 24.91 12.50
N ASN A 182 0.28 24.46 11.93
CA ASN A 182 -0.62 23.52 12.60
C ASN A 182 -0.07 22.09 12.69
N LEU A 183 0.84 21.70 11.81
CA LEU A 183 1.55 20.42 11.93
C LEU A 183 2.69 20.49 12.94
N SER A 184 3.37 21.65 13.06
CA SER A 184 4.46 21.83 14.03
C SER A 184 4.01 21.76 15.49
N THR A 185 2.72 21.92 15.76
CA THR A 185 2.15 21.71 17.11
C THR A 185 1.97 20.24 17.45
N MET A 186 2.10 19.33 16.47
CA MET A 186 2.06 17.89 16.72
C MET A 186 3.43 17.41 17.21
N GLU A 187 3.48 16.78 18.38
CA GLU A 187 4.73 16.29 19.00
C GLU A 187 5.56 15.35 18.11
N ASP A 188 4.91 14.71 17.14
CA ASP A 188 5.50 13.74 16.24
C ASP A 188 6.12 14.35 14.96
N PHE A 189 5.83 15.63 14.66
CA PHE A 189 6.24 16.28 13.43
C PHE A 189 7.64 16.91 13.55
N LEU A 190 8.66 16.21 13.04
CA LEU A 190 10.05 16.66 13.07
C LEU A 190 10.53 17.00 11.65
N ILE A 191 10.80 18.27 11.40
CA ILE A 191 11.44 18.71 10.16
C ILE A 191 12.94 18.46 10.28
N LYS A 192 13.52 17.77 9.29
CA LYS A 192 14.96 17.54 9.18
C LYS A 192 15.59 18.47 8.16
#